data_AF-A0A2T4G9G8-F1
#
_entry.id   AF-A0A2T4G9G8-F1
#
_cell.length_a   1.000
_cell.length_b   1.000
_cell.length_c   1.000
_cell.angle_alpha   90.00
_cell.angle_beta   90.00
_cell.angle_gamma   90.00
#
_symmetry.space_group_name_H-M   'P 1'
#
loop_
_entity.id
_entity.type
_entity.pdbx_description
1 polymer ?
#
loop_
_entity_poly.entity_id
_entity_poly.type
_entity_poly.pdbx_seq_one_letter_code
_entity_poly.pdbx_strand_id
1 'polypeptide(L)'
;MSDTLADTYSRRGQLPGQDIVRAWESDSQDTLSRAINTNFNSPSTANRFNGLGASLVEQFAKNGAGISQSVLYASADRADSAGEIKTDQTLLHSKADNLVSLSIKTASGKTVTFSLSSQKDGLGVQANVEGGALSADELKAVGQLGSAFQAAVDGLTAVPPKLDLGNLTQFDSKVLASVDLNTTLKTLNGPDLKLAFHADSQSRTTRMSSLSGELNLSVDLKNASILGNAQQQAKALKSYLAQFDRAQERGSAKAELMTQFKDAFSALNSNYPQGASLPEALTRNPTDQGLLTGLADFKASIKQAVDSSNPMRPSEVDSFAYDVSQKTRVGGKSALDRSVIQDQQSSLSASFHKGLKGGKAPELSGDPNSQNYLYIQVEDKASSSANIGYKDGLLTNASVSQTASQNTHTQQYVMGKLVDETNVPKEAAVQRDYLVLLEYAAKESKKSKDALEESTLKDALPNMQASVLLQNDPSALVR
;
A
#
# COMPACT_ATOMS: atom_id res chain seq x y z
N MET A 1 7.21 62.61 -43.05
CA MET A 1 7.14 62.20 -41.63
C MET A 1 6.14 61.06 -41.60
N SER A 2 6.64 59.84 -41.45
CA SER A 2 5.85 58.62 -41.66
C SER A 2 5.34 58.13 -40.31
N ASP A 3 4.04 57.81 -40.33
CA ASP A 3 3.18 57.41 -39.23
C ASP A 3 3.71 56.15 -38.51
N THR A 4 3.90 56.24 -37.20
CA THR A 4 4.22 55.11 -36.30
C THR A 4 3.23 55.13 -35.14
N LEU A 5 1.96 54.94 -35.46
CA LEU A 5 0.95 54.57 -34.47
C LEU A 5 1.12 53.07 -34.18
N ALA A 6 1.80 52.80 -33.08
CA ALA A 6 2.01 51.48 -32.51
C ALA A 6 0.67 50.82 -32.14
N ASP A 7 0.47 49.59 -32.62
CA ASP A 7 -0.60 48.70 -32.19
C ASP A 7 -0.56 48.50 -30.67
N THR A 8 -1.41 49.24 -29.95
CA THR A 8 -1.42 49.26 -28.48
C THR A 8 -2.13 48.04 -27.87
N TYR A 9 -2.85 47.24 -28.68
CA TYR A 9 -3.59 46.06 -28.24
C TYR A 9 -3.64 44.97 -29.33
N SER A 10 -3.56 43.69 -28.93
CA SER A 10 -3.78 42.54 -29.81
C SER A 10 -5.26 42.42 -30.20
N ARG A 11 -5.60 41.60 -31.22
CA ARG A 11 -7.00 41.33 -31.65
C ARG A 11 -7.94 40.82 -30.54
N ARG A 12 -7.40 40.48 -29.36
CA ARG A 12 -8.14 40.04 -28.17
C ARG A 12 -8.13 41.07 -27.02
N GLY A 13 -7.65 42.29 -27.24
CA GLY A 13 -7.63 43.35 -26.23
C GLY A 13 -6.55 43.19 -25.16
N GLN A 14 -5.50 42.40 -25.40
CA GLN A 14 -4.37 42.27 -24.49
C GLN A 14 -3.23 43.22 -24.92
N LEU A 15 -2.44 43.71 -23.95
CA LEU A 15 -1.22 44.47 -24.25
C LEU A 15 -0.25 43.59 -25.05
N PRO A 16 0.48 44.15 -26.05
CA PRO A 16 1.55 43.43 -26.74
C PRO A 16 2.53 42.79 -25.72
N GLY A 17 2.88 41.53 -25.91
CA GLY A 17 3.74 40.77 -24.98
C GLY A 17 3.01 40.06 -23.82
N GLN A 18 1.74 40.41 -23.56
CA GLN A 18 0.89 39.82 -22.51
C GLN A 18 -0.10 38.76 -23.02
N ASP A 19 -0.07 38.44 -24.33
CA ASP A 19 -0.83 37.33 -24.88
C ASP A 19 -0.32 36.01 -24.27
N ILE A 20 -1.24 35.14 -23.84
CA ILE A 20 -0.89 33.83 -23.26
C ILE A 20 -0.64 32.85 -24.42
N VAL A 21 0.58 32.30 -24.46
CA VAL A 21 1.02 31.32 -25.45
C VAL A 21 1.36 29.99 -24.79
N ARG A 22 1.43 28.92 -25.58
CA ARG A 22 1.98 27.64 -25.14
C ARG A 22 3.47 27.62 -25.44
N ALA A 23 4.28 27.53 -24.39
CA ALA A 23 5.71 27.34 -24.50
C ALA A 23 6.03 25.85 -24.35
N TRP A 24 6.59 25.26 -25.40
CA TRP A 24 7.08 23.88 -25.41
C TRP A 24 8.57 23.85 -25.08
N GLU A 25 9.00 22.80 -24.41
CA GLU A 25 10.43 22.56 -24.14
C GLU A 25 11.19 22.13 -25.39
N SER A 26 10.53 21.37 -26.27
CA SER A 26 11.02 21.02 -27.60
C SER A 26 9.89 20.92 -28.62
N ASP A 27 10.21 21.19 -29.89
CA ASP A 27 9.26 21.09 -31.01
C ASP A 27 8.99 19.64 -31.48
N SER A 28 9.36 18.63 -30.67
CA SER A 28 9.18 17.21 -31.01
C SER A 28 7.71 16.89 -31.31
N GLN A 29 7.47 16.15 -32.40
CA GLN A 29 6.16 15.64 -32.79
C GLN A 29 6.04 14.13 -32.58
N ASP A 30 6.77 13.59 -31.60
CA ASP A 30 6.64 12.19 -31.23
C ASP A 30 5.29 11.87 -30.54
N THR A 31 5.06 10.60 -30.25
CA THR A 31 3.81 10.14 -29.62
C THR A 31 3.61 10.73 -28.23
N LEU A 32 4.69 10.95 -27.47
CA LEU A 32 4.63 11.51 -26.13
C LEU A 32 4.24 12.99 -26.15
N SER A 33 4.84 13.80 -27.03
CA SER A 33 4.43 15.19 -27.25
C SER A 33 2.96 15.31 -27.65
N ARG A 34 2.47 14.41 -28.51
CA ARG A 34 1.05 14.36 -28.89
C ARG A 34 0.16 14.02 -27.69
N ALA A 35 0.55 13.06 -26.86
CA ALA A 35 -0.19 12.70 -25.65
C ALA A 35 -0.24 13.87 -24.66
N ILE A 36 0.89 14.55 -24.42
CA ILE A 36 0.96 15.76 -23.58
C ILE A 36 0.01 16.83 -24.11
N ASN A 37 0.02 17.10 -25.42
CA ASN A 37 -0.83 18.13 -26.02
C ASN A 37 -2.33 17.83 -25.84
N THR A 38 -2.73 16.57 -26.00
CA THR A 38 -4.11 16.10 -25.77
C THR A 38 -4.52 16.29 -24.31
N ASN A 39 -3.63 15.96 -23.38
CA ASN A 39 -3.92 15.91 -21.96
C ASN A 39 -3.82 17.27 -21.26
N PHE A 40 -3.06 18.22 -21.83
CA PHE A 40 -2.64 19.46 -21.17
C PHE A 40 -3.77 20.28 -20.56
N ASN A 41 -4.87 20.44 -21.30
CA ASN A 41 -6.02 21.27 -20.89
C ASN A 41 -7.05 20.55 -20.03
N SER A 42 -6.78 19.29 -19.65
CA SER A 42 -7.76 18.54 -18.89
C SER A 42 -7.92 19.10 -17.47
N PRO A 43 -9.16 19.22 -16.95
CA PRO A 43 -9.39 19.80 -15.63
C PRO A 43 -9.03 18.85 -14.48
N SER A 44 -8.93 17.53 -14.72
CA SER A 44 -8.59 16.54 -13.69
C SER A 44 -7.16 16.02 -13.85
N THR A 45 -6.45 15.86 -12.74
CA THR A 45 -5.08 15.30 -12.73
C THR A 45 -5.01 13.92 -13.39
N ALA A 46 -6.02 13.07 -13.20
CA ALA A 46 -6.11 11.75 -13.84
C ALA A 46 -6.03 11.83 -15.38
N ASN A 47 -6.80 12.73 -15.97
CA ASN A 47 -6.79 12.90 -17.43
C ASN A 47 -5.52 13.62 -17.91
N ARG A 48 -4.91 14.48 -17.09
CA ARG A 48 -3.62 15.11 -17.42
C ARG A 48 -2.51 14.07 -17.52
N PHE A 49 -2.53 13.03 -16.67
CA PHE A 49 -1.54 11.95 -16.69
C PHE A 49 -1.93 10.72 -17.51
N ASN A 50 -3.10 10.71 -18.15
CA ASN A 50 -3.61 9.55 -18.88
C ASN A 50 -2.62 9.05 -19.95
N GLY A 51 -2.15 7.82 -19.78
CA GLY A 51 -1.22 7.17 -20.71
C GLY A 51 0.20 7.75 -20.77
N LEU A 52 0.51 8.82 -20.01
CA LEU A 52 1.83 9.46 -20.07
C LEU A 52 2.93 8.61 -19.43
N GLY A 53 2.64 7.92 -18.33
CA GLY A 53 3.60 7.05 -17.65
C GLY A 53 4.04 5.89 -18.54
N ALA A 54 3.07 5.19 -19.13
CA ALA A 54 3.36 4.09 -20.06
C ALA A 54 4.10 4.59 -21.31
N SER A 55 3.63 5.69 -21.93
CA SER A 55 4.24 6.26 -23.15
C SER A 55 5.68 6.73 -22.93
N LEU A 56 5.94 7.35 -21.78
CA LEU A 56 7.28 7.81 -21.39
C LEU A 56 8.25 6.62 -21.25
N VAL A 57 7.84 5.58 -20.52
CA VAL A 57 8.66 4.36 -20.33
C VAL A 57 8.88 3.64 -21.66
N GLU A 58 7.85 3.55 -22.51
CA GLU A 58 7.96 2.93 -23.83
C GLU A 58 8.95 3.68 -24.75
N GLN A 59 8.87 5.01 -24.79
CA GLN A 59 9.80 5.83 -25.57
C GLN A 59 11.23 5.71 -25.05
N PHE A 60 11.41 5.69 -23.73
CA PHE A 60 12.71 5.46 -23.11
C PHE A 60 13.28 4.08 -23.47
N ALA A 61 12.48 3.02 -23.36
CA ALA A 61 12.93 1.65 -23.61
C ALA A 61 13.41 1.43 -25.06
N LYS A 62 12.97 2.25 -26.02
CA LYS A 62 13.43 2.19 -27.43
C LYS A 62 14.86 2.71 -27.63
N ASN A 63 15.22 3.77 -26.91
CA ASN A 63 16.44 4.54 -27.20
C ASN A 63 17.47 4.54 -26.05
N GLY A 64 17.03 4.25 -24.82
CA GLY A 64 17.84 4.30 -23.59
C GLY A 64 18.41 5.67 -23.23
N ALA A 65 17.96 6.72 -23.91
CA ALA A 65 18.41 8.09 -23.72
C ALA A 65 17.43 8.86 -22.81
N GLY A 66 17.94 9.88 -22.11
CA GLY A 66 17.11 10.77 -21.32
C GLY A 66 16.06 11.48 -22.17
N ILE A 67 14.90 11.76 -21.57
CA ILE A 67 13.77 12.43 -22.20
C ILE A 67 13.39 13.61 -21.31
N SER A 68 13.14 14.76 -21.90
CA SER A 68 12.59 15.92 -21.19
C SER A 68 11.64 16.62 -22.14
N GLN A 69 10.37 16.70 -21.75
CA GLN A 69 9.37 17.40 -22.54
C GLN A 69 8.32 18.00 -21.62
N SER A 70 7.95 19.22 -21.91
CA SER A 70 6.91 19.92 -21.18
C SER A 70 6.20 20.94 -22.07
N VAL A 71 4.98 21.28 -21.65
CA VAL A 71 4.20 22.40 -22.17
C VAL A 71 3.67 23.20 -21.00
N LEU A 72 3.79 24.53 -21.10
CA LEU A 72 3.20 25.43 -20.11
C LEU A 72 2.62 26.68 -20.76
N TYR A 73 1.64 27.28 -20.10
CA TYR A 73 1.13 28.61 -20.46
C TYR A 73 2.10 29.67 -19.94
N ALA A 74 2.60 30.53 -20.83
CA ALA A 74 3.47 31.66 -20.51
C ALA A 74 2.98 32.92 -21.25
N SER A 75 3.38 34.10 -20.79
CA SER A 75 3.27 35.31 -21.62
C SER A 75 4.23 35.20 -22.81
N ALA A 76 3.89 35.85 -23.93
CA ALA A 76 4.74 35.84 -25.13
C ALA A 76 6.18 36.29 -24.83
N ASP A 77 6.36 37.38 -24.07
CA ASP A 77 7.69 37.88 -23.69
C ASP A 77 8.52 36.85 -22.91
N ARG A 78 7.85 36.08 -22.04
CA ARG A 78 8.48 35.07 -21.20
C ARG A 78 8.79 33.80 -21.98
N ALA A 79 7.94 33.44 -22.94
CA ALA A 79 8.18 32.35 -23.87
C ALA A 79 9.38 32.64 -24.80
N ASP A 80 9.56 33.90 -25.21
CA ASP A 80 10.69 34.34 -26.04
C ASP A 80 12.01 34.45 -25.26
N SER A 81 11.94 34.59 -23.93
CA SER A 81 13.11 34.60 -23.04
C SER A 81 13.59 33.19 -22.70
N ALA A 82 14.54 32.68 -23.50
CA ALA A 82 15.07 31.32 -23.38
C ALA A 82 15.58 30.93 -21.97
N GLY A 83 16.14 31.88 -21.21
CA GLY A 83 16.61 31.63 -19.84
C GLY A 83 15.48 31.53 -18.82
N GLU A 84 14.46 32.39 -18.95
CA GLU A 84 13.31 32.40 -18.04
C GLU A 84 12.42 31.18 -18.28
N ILE A 85 12.08 30.89 -19.53
CA ILE A 85 11.22 29.73 -19.83
C ILE A 85 11.86 28.41 -19.42
N LYS A 86 13.18 28.27 -19.60
CA LYS A 86 13.92 27.08 -19.15
C LYS A 86 13.91 26.93 -17.62
N THR A 87 13.90 28.05 -16.90
CA THR A 87 13.77 28.04 -15.43
C THR A 87 12.38 27.55 -15.03
N ASP A 88 11.32 28.02 -15.68
CA ASP A 88 9.94 27.58 -15.43
C ASP A 88 9.74 26.09 -15.74
N GLN A 89 10.31 25.61 -16.85
CA GLN A 89 10.30 24.18 -17.21
C GLN A 89 11.05 23.33 -16.17
N THR A 90 12.21 23.80 -15.69
CA THR A 90 12.97 23.11 -14.64
C THR A 90 12.18 23.04 -13.32
N LEU A 91 11.47 24.12 -12.96
CA LEU A 91 10.61 24.16 -11.79
C LEU A 91 9.41 23.22 -11.96
N LEU A 92 8.79 23.17 -13.14
CA LEU A 92 7.72 22.23 -13.45
C LEU A 92 8.16 20.77 -13.23
N HIS A 93 9.35 20.38 -13.71
CA HIS A 93 9.86 19.02 -13.55
C HIS A 93 10.21 18.64 -12.10
N SER A 94 10.52 19.60 -11.24
CA SER A 94 11.05 19.34 -9.89
C SER A 94 10.14 19.73 -8.73
N LYS A 95 9.19 20.65 -8.95
CA LYS A 95 8.39 21.31 -7.91
C LYS A 95 6.94 21.57 -8.31
N ALA A 96 6.41 20.86 -9.31
CA ALA A 96 5.01 20.96 -9.67
C ALA A 96 4.07 20.62 -8.50
N ASP A 97 2.86 21.19 -8.54
CA ASP A 97 1.78 20.89 -7.60
C ASP A 97 1.48 19.38 -7.50
N ASN A 98 1.55 18.68 -8.64
CA ASN A 98 1.43 17.23 -8.71
C ASN A 98 2.69 16.68 -9.34
N LEU A 99 3.36 15.76 -8.63
CA LEU A 99 4.57 15.11 -9.08
C LEU A 99 4.48 13.62 -8.75
N VAL A 100 4.61 12.77 -9.77
CA VAL A 100 4.71 11.32 -9.63
C VAL A 100 6.04 10.89 -10.22
N SER A 101 6.87 10.18 -9.45
CA SER A 101 8.19 9.75 -9.88
C SER A 101 8.39 8.26 -9.63
N LEU A 102 8.84 7.52 -10.65
CA LEU A 102 9.25 6.13 -10.57
C LEU A 102 10.76 6.03 -10.81
N SER A 103 11.52 5.59 -9.80
CA SER A 103 12.95 5.32 -9.91
C SER A 103 13.20 3.82 -9.92
N ILE A 104 14.01 3.36 -10.86
CA ILE A 104 14.38 1.95 -11.02
C ILE A 104 15.90 1.86 -10.98
N LYS A 105 16.41 1.06 -10.04
CA LYS A 105 17.83 0.76 -9.95
C LYS A 105 18.10 -0.59 -10.61
N THR A 106 19.07 -0.67 -11.51
CA THR A 106 19.49 -1.93 -12.13
C THR A 106 20.48 -2.68 -11.24
N ALA A 107 20.61 -3.99 -11.43
CA ALA A 107 21.58 -4.82 -10.73
C ALA A 107 23.04 -4.41 -11.04
N SER A 108 23.29 -3.75 -12.18
CA SER A 108 24.60 -3.18 -12.52
C SER A 108 24.87 -1.81 -11.86
N GLY A 109 23.90 -1.27 -11.12
CA GLY A 109 24.05 -0.02 -10.34
C GLY A 109 23.61 1.25 -11.07
N LYS A 110 22.96 1.13 -12.24
CA LYS A 110 22.38 2.28 -12.96
C LYS A 110 21.05 2.66 -12.35
N THR A 111 20.66 3.93 -12.49
CA THR A 111 19.35 4.41 -12.02
C THR A 111 18.64 5.10 -13.17
N VAL A 112 17.39 4.71 -13.42
CA VAL A 112 16.48 5.41 -14.34
C VAL A 112 15.35 6.01 -13.52
N THR A 113 15.10 7.31 -13.67
CA THR A 113 13.99 8.00 -12.99
C THR A 113 13.04 8.58 -14.02
N PHE A 114 11.79 8.15 -13.96
CA PHE A 114 10.67 8.69 -14.71
C PHE A 114 9.89 9.65 -13.82
N SER A 115 9.50 10.82 -14.33
CA SER A 115 8.61 11.73 -13.63
C SER A 115 7.47 12.23 -14.53
N LEU A 116 6.31 12.42 -13.92
CA LEU A 116 5.14 13.09 -14.48
C LEU A 116 4.83 14.29 -13.59
N SER A 117 4.79 15.48 -14.17
CA SER A 117 4.57 16.74 -13.45
C SER A 117 3.35 17.48 -13.97
N SER A 118 2.54 18.01 -13.07
CA SER A 118 1.28 18.66 -13.43
C SER A 118 0.98 19.79 -12.45
N GLN A 119 0.83 21.00 -12.97
CA GLN A 119 0.34 22.17 -12.25
C GLN A 119 -0.67 22.94 -13.10
N LYS A 120 -1.35 23.94 -12.53
CA LYS A 120 -2.46 24.68 -13.18
C LYS A 120 -2.17 25.07 -14.64
N ASP A 121 -0.96 25.52 -14.93
CA ASP A 121 -0.50 26.06 -16.20
C ASP A 121 0.53 25.19 -16.92
N GLY A 122 0.93 24.04 -16.36
CA GLY A 122 2.05 23.24 -16.87
C GLY A 122 1.82 21.73 -16.80
N LEU A 123 2.29 20.99 -17.79
CA LEU A 123 2.33 19.53 -17.82
C LEU A 123 3.69 19.10 -18.38
N GLY A 124 4.40 18.22 -17.67
CA GLY A 124 5.73 17.79 -18.03
C GLY A 124 5.94 16.29 -17.79
N VAL A 125 6.91 15.76 -18.51
CA VAL A 125 7.41 14.39 -18.37
C VAL A 125 8.93 14.41 -18.47
N GLN A 126 9.59 13.56 -17.69
CA GLN A 126 11.04 13.44 -17.73
C GLN A 126 11.49 12.00 -17.52
N ALA A 127 12.51 11.56 -18.25
CA ALA A 127 13.26 10.34 -17.98
C ALA A 127 14.75 10.70 -17.85
N ASN A 128 15.35 10.43 -16.69
CA ASN A 128 16.76 10.68 -16.43
C ASN A 128 17.49 9.35 -16.20
N VAL A 129 18.75 9.27 -16.67
CA VAL A 129 19.61 8.10 -16.49
C VAL A 129 20.89 8.49 -15.79
N GLU A 130 21.23 7.77 -14.74
CA GLU A 130 22.46 7.89 -13.98
C GLU A 130 23.25 6.58 -14.02
N GLY A 131 24.59 6.65 -14.01
CA GLY A 131 25.45 5.46 -14.06
C GLY A 131 25.72 4.90 -15.47
N GLY A 132 25.43 5.68 -16.52
CA GLY A 132 25.74 5.36 -17.92
C GLY A 132 24.64 4.58 -18.65
N ALA A 133 24.91 4.17 -19.89
CA ALA A 133 23.93 3.48 -20.74
C ALA A 133 23.51 2.12 -20.17
N LEU A 134 22.23 1.78 -20.33
CA LEU A 134 21.65 0.49 -19.95
C LEU A 134 21.94 -0.58 -21.03
N SER A 135 22.02 -1.84 -20.61
CA SER A 135 22.06 -2.98 -21.51
C SER A 135 20.68 -3.25 -22.15
N ALA A 136 20.64 -4.07 -23.20
CA ALA A 136 19.38 -4.47 -23.84
C ALA A 136 18.42 -5.19 -22.87
N ASP A 137 18.95 -6.02 -21.97
CA ASP A 137 18.16 -6.73 -20.96
C ASP A 137 17.61 -5.77 -19.90
N GLU A 138 18.43 -4.79 -19.47
CA GLU A 138 17.99 -3.74 -18.54
C GLU A 138 16.91 -2.85 -19.16
N LEU A 139 17.07 -2.43 -20.42
CA LEU A 139 16.06 -1.65 -21.14
C LEU A 139 14.74 -2.40 -21.28
N LYS A 140 14.80 -3.70 -21.60
CA LYS A 140 13.63 -4.56 -21.68
C LYS A 140 12.93 -4.67 -20.32
N ALA A 141 13.67 -4.91 -19.25
CA ALA A 141 13.12 -5.02 -17.90
C ALA A 141 12.49 -3.70 -17.41
N VAL A 142 13.13 -2.56 -17.70
CA VAL A 142 12.53 -1.23 -17.43
C VAL A 142 11.25 -1.03 -18.24
N GLY A 143 11.24 -1.39 -19.52
CA GLY A 143 10.08 -1.27 -20.40
C GLY A 143 8.85 -2.04 -19.88
N GLN A 144 9.06 -3.21 -19.27
CA GLN A 144 7.98 -4.04 -18.69
C GLN A 144 7.25 -3.37 -17.52
N LEU A 145 7.88 -2.39 -16.84
CA LEU A 145 7.27 -1.65 -15.75
C LEU A 145 6.38 -0.48 -16.22
N GLY A 146 6.33 -0.18 -17.53
CA GLY A 146 5.57 0.97 -18.05
C GLY A 146 4.06 0.89 -17.75
N SER A 147 3.44 -0.28 -17.95
CA SER A 147 2.02 -0.48 -17.63
C SER A 147 1.76 -0.46 -16.12
N ALA A 148 2.70 -0.98 -15.31
CA ALA A 148 2.61 -0.93 -13.85
C ALA A 148 2.72 0.51 -13.33
N PHE A 149 3.61 1.31 -13.92
CA PHE A 149 3.73 2.73 -13.60
C PHE A 149 2.44 3.49 -13.89
N GLN A 150 1.87 3.27 -15.08
CA GLN A 150 0.60 3.90 -15.46
C GLN A 150 -0.55 3.46 -14.53
N ALA A 151 -0.66 2.18 -14.21
CA ALA A 151 -1.70 1.68 -13.30
C ALA A 151 -1.61 2.33 -11.91
N ALA A 152 -0.39 2.50 -11.37
CA ALA A 152 -0.19 3.20 -10.10
C ALA A 152 -0.63 4.68 -10.18
N VAL A 153 -0.28 5.37 -11.27
CA VAL A 153 -0.72 6.76 -11.53
C VAL A 153 -2.25 6.86 -11.65
N ASP A 154 -2.86 5.98 -12.43
CA ASP A 154 -4.31 5.94 -12.65
C ASP A 154 -5.06 5.65 -11.34
N GLY A 155 -4.56 4.70 -10.53
CA GLY A 155 -5.11 4.39 -9.22
C GLY A 155 -5.04 5.57 -8.26
N LEU A 156 -3.88 6.24 -8.17
CA LEU A 156 -3.67 7.38 -7.27
C LEU A 156 -4.50 8.61 -7.65
N THR A 157 -4.81 8.77 -8.92
CA THR A 157 -5.58 9.91 -9.43
C THR A 157 -7.06 9.60 -9.63
N ALA A 158 -7.49 8.34 -9.42
CA ALA A 158 -8.88 7.94 -9.45
C ALA A 158 -9.70 8.59 -8.33
N VAL A 159 -11.02 8.59 -8.50
CA VAL A 159 -11.98 9.08 -7.50
C VAL A 159 -12.98 7.95 -7.20
N PRO A 160 -12.93 7.32 -6.01
CA PRO A 160 -11.95 7.51 -4.94
C PRO A 160 -10.56 6.92 -5.30
N PRO A 161 -9.46 7.40 -4.69
CA PRO A 161 -8.11 6.91 -4.99
C PRO A 161 -7.86 5.48 -4.51
N LYS A 162 -7.08 4.71 -5.28
CA LYS A 162 -6.66 3.32 -5.01
C LYS A 162 -5.15 3.16 -5.10
N LEU A 163 -4.60 2.11 -4.48
CA LEU A 163 -3.16 1.84 -4.53
C LEU A 163 -2.84 0.62 -5.40
N ASP A 164 -2.67 0.82 -6.71
CA ASP A 164 -2.31 -0.24 -7.64
C ASP A 164 -0.78 -0.44 -7.72
N LEU A 165 -0.21 -1.04 -6.67
CA LEU A 165 1.24 -1.21 -6.52
C LEU A 165 1.73 -2.62 -6.83
N GLY A 166 0.82 -3.59 -7.02
CA GLY A 166 1.17 -5.02 -7.11
C GLY A 166 2.05 -5.36 -8.31
N ASN A 167 1.82 -4.72 -9.46
CA ASN A 167 2.62 -4.97 -10.66
C ASN A 167 4.03 -4.35 -10.57
N LEU A 168 4.24 -3.35 -9.70
CA LEU A 168 5.56 -2.76 -9.46
C LEU A 168 6.48 -3.70 -8.68
N THR A 169 5.96 -4.79 -8.10
CA THR A 169 6.76 -5.83 -7.43
C THR A 169 7.19 -6.96 -8.39
N GLN A 170 6.73 -6.95 -9.64
CA GLN A 170 6.96 -8.03 -10.62
C GLN A 170 8.19 -7.76 -11.47
N PHE A 171 9.37 -7.78 -10.85
CA PHE A 171 10.63 -7.64 -11.57
C PHE A 171 11.61 -8.77 -11.24
N ASP A 172 12.50 -9.07 -12.19
CA ASP A 172 13.62 -9.98 -11.94
C ASP A 172 14.72 -9.25 -11.17
N SER A 173 14.94 -9.67 -9.92
CA SER A 173 15.96 -9.07 -9.06
C SER A 173 17.40 -9.27 -9.55
N LYS A 174 17.62 -10.16 -10.54
CA LYS A 174 18.91 -10.33 -11.20
C LYS A 174 19.22 -9.22 -12.22
N VAL A 175 18.18 -8.53 -12.70
CA VAL A 175 18.30 -7.43 -13.67
C VAL A 175 18.02 -6.09 -13.00
N LEU A 176 17.01 -6.01 -12.14
CA LEU A 176 16.63 -4.80 -11.42
C LEU A 176 16.88 -4.98 -9.92
N ALA A 177 17.64 -4.08 -9.31
CA ALA A 177 17.94 -4.10 -7.88
C ALA A 177 16.78 -3.57 -7.03
N SER A 178 16.13 -2.48 -7.45
CA SER A 178 14.98 -1.90 -6.73
C SER A 178 14.05 -1.11 -7.65
N VAL A 179 12.81 -0.94 -7.18
CA VAL A 179 11.77 -0.08 -7.76
C VAL A 179 11.21 0.81 -6.65
N ASP A 180 11.22 2.12 -6.89
CA ASP A 180 10.82 3.16 -5.95
C ASP A 180 9.78 4.08 -6.60
N LEU A 181 8.60 4.21 -6.00
CA LEU A 181 7.55 5.13 -6.47
C LEU A 181 7.32 6.20 -5.41
N ASN A 182 7.46 7.47 -5.80
CA ASN A 182 7.18 8.62 -4.97
C ASN A 182 6.10 9.48 -5.60
N THR A 183 5.20 10.01 -4.79
CA THR A 183 4.09 10.83 -5.28
C THR A 183 3.79 11.96 -4.32
N THR A 184 3.52 13.15 -4.86
CA THR A 184 2.87 14.27 -4.18
C THR A 184 1.74 14.75 -5.08
N LEU A 185 0.49 14.71 -4.61
CA LEU A 185 -0.66 15.26 -5.31
C LEU A 185 -1.31 16.33 -4.46
N LYS A 186 -1.48 17.52 -5.04
CA LYS A 186 -2.12 18.65 -4.36
C LYS A 186 -3.61 18.39 -4.19
N THR A 187 -4.11 18.60 -2.99
CA THR A 187 -5.55 18.53 -2.70
C THR A 187 -6.16 19.93 -2.68
N LEU A 188 -7.46 20.05 -2.99
CA LEU A 188 -8.13 21.36 -3.07
C LEU A 188 -8.18 22.07 -1.71
N ASN A 189 -8.39 21.32 -0.62
CA ASN A 189 -8.61 21.84 0.73
C ASN A 189 -8.02 20.89 1.79
N GLY A 190 -6.69 20.81 1.89
CA GLY A 190 -6.06 19.94 2.89
C GLY A 190 -4.57 19.72 2.66
N PRO A 191 -3.94 18.82 3.45
CA PRO A 191 -2.59 18.39 3.17
C PRO A 191 -2.53 17.67 1.81
N ASP A 192 -1.37 17.76 1.16
CA ASP A 192 -1.09 16.99 -0.06
C ASP A 192 -1.18 15.49 0.23
N LEU A 193 -1.66 14.72 -0.75
CA LEU A 193 -1.50 13.28 -0.74
C LEU A 193 -0.03 12.97 -1.05
N LYS A 194 0.64 12.28 -0.14
CA LYS A 194 2.00 11.78 -0.34
C LYS A 194 2.02 10.27 -0.28
N LEU A 195 2.74 9.65 -1.21
CA LEU A 195 3.01 8.21 -1.23
C LEU A 195 4.51 8.00 -1.44
N ALA A 196 5.09 7.08 -0.68
CA ALA A 196 6.40 6.50 -0.93
C ALA A 196 6.29 4.98 -0.90
N PHE A 197 6.67 4.33 -1.98
CA PHE A 197 6.73 2.88 -2.13
C PHE A 197 8.15 2.47 -2.52
N HIS A 198 8.60 1.34 -1.97
CA HIS A 198 9.86 0.72 -2.29
C HIS A 198 9.69 -0.79 -2.38
N ALA A 199 10.33 -1.41 -3.36
CA ALA A 199 10.47 -2.85 -3.46
C ALA A 199 11.86 -3.24 -3.95
N ASP A 200 12.49 -4.16 -3.23
CA ASP A 200 13.74 -4.82 -3.62
C ASP A 200 13.69 -6.33 -3.28
N SER A 201 14.82 -7.02 -3.40
CA SER A 201 14.91 -8.45 -3.07
C SER A 201 14.84 -8.78 -1.57
N GLN A 202 14.97 -7.79 -0.70
CA GLN A 202 15.11 -7.94 0.74
C GLN A 202 13.88 -7.43 1.50
N SER A 203 13.17 -6.45 0.97
CA SER A 203 12.09 -5.79 1.64
C SER A 203 11.15 -5.07 0.70
N ARG A 204 9.95 -4.77 1.20
CA ARG A 204 9.00 -3.87 0.54
C ARG A 204 8.42 -2.93 1.57
N THR A 205 8.23 -1.67 1.21
CA THR A 205 7.64 -0.67 2.11
C THR A 205 6.64 0.20 1.39
N THR A 206 5.64 0.68 2.13
CA THR A 206 4.71 1.69 1.65
C THR A 206 4.35 2.63 2.78
N ARG A 207 4.48 3.93 2.54
CA ARG A 207 4.01 4.98 3.43
C ARG A 207 3.12 5.92 2.64
N MET A 208 1.96 6.26 3.20
CA MET A 208 1.06 7.24 2.61
C MET A 208 0.52 8.18 3.69
N SER A 209 0.36 9.45 3.35
CA SER A 209 -0.33 10.45 4.15
C SER A 209 -1.31 11.22 3.27
N SER A 210 -2.52 11.45 3.77
CA SER A 210 -3.59 12.19 3.09
C SER A 210 -4.44 12.94 4.10
N LEU A 211 -5.43 13.70 3.63
CA LEU A 211 -6.44 14.33 4.49
C LEU A 211 -7.21 13.30 5.35
N SER A 212 -7.40 12.08 4.85
CA SER A 212 -8.15 11.03 5.56
C SER A 212 -7.34 10.36 6.66
N GLY A 213 -6.01 10.41 6.60
CA GLY A 213 -5.12 9.74 7.54
C GLY A 213 -3.82 9.24 6.91
N GLU A 214 -3.15 8.35 7.64
CA GLU A 214 -1.85 7.78 7.31
C GLU A 214 -1.88 6.25 7.30
N LEU A 215 -1.04 5.64 6.47
CA LEU A 215 -0.69 4.23 6.54
C LEU A 215 0.82 4.04 6.42
N ASN A 216 1.31 2.98 7.05
CA ASN A 216 2.72 2.58 7.04
C ASN A 216 2.82 1.06 7.05
N LEU A 217 3.49 0.49 6.06
CA LEU A 217 3.64 -0.94 5.87
C LEU A 217 5.08 -1.28 5.53
N SER A 218 5.58 -2.37 6.11
CA SER A 218 6.86 -2.98 5.75
C SER A 218 6.75 -4.50 5.75
N VAL A 219 7.37 -5.12 4.76
CA VAL A 219 7.48 -6.57 4.59
C VAL A 219 8.96 -6.94 4.47
N ASP A 220 9.40 -7.94 5.22
CA ASP A 220 10.76 -8.46 5.24
C ASP A 220 10.85 -9.76 4.43
N LEU A 221 11.56 -9.72 3.31
CA LEU A 221 11.72 -10.82 2.37
C LEU A 221 13.02 -11.61 2.58
N LYS A 222 13.84 -11.25 3.57
CA LYS A 222 15.17 -11.87 3.80
C LYS A 222 15.07 -13.34 4.12
N ASN A 223 14.01 -13.75 4.82
CA ASN A 223 13.80 -15.12 5.26
C ASN A 223 12.97 -15.90 4.23
N ALA A 224 13.59 -16.29 3.11
CA ALA A 224 12.89 -17.09 2.10
C ALA A 224 12.43 -18.48 2.61
N SER A 225 13.03 -18.98 3.70
CA SER A 225 12.68 -20.29 4.29
C SER A 225 11.32 -20.34 4.97
N ILE A 226 10.73 -19.19 5.32
CA ILE A 226 9.41 -19.13 5.99
C ILE A 226 8.27 -18.92 4.98
N LEU A 227 8.59 -18.67 3.71
CA LEU A 227 7.60 -18.41 2.67
C LEU A 227 6.87 -19.69 2.31
N GLY A 228 5.54 -19.63 2.40
CA GLY A 228 4.66 -20.73 2.04
C GLY A 228 4.51 -20.88 0.53
N ASN A 229 3.74 -21.86 0.10
CA ASN A 229 3.30 -21.95 -1.30
C ASN A 229 2.21 -20.90 -1.62
N ALA A 230 1.87 -20.74 -2.90
CA ALA A 230 0.90 -19.74 -3.36
C ALA A 230 -0.50 -19.89 -2.70
N GLN A 231 -0.95 -21.13 -2.47
CA GLN A 231 -2.23 -21.40 -1.83
C GLN A 231 -2.22 -20.96 -0.35
N GLN A 232 -1.13 -21.28 0.36
CA GLN A 232 -0.91 -20.90 1.76
C GLN A 232 -0.90 -19.37 1.90
N GLN A 233 -0.14 -18.68 1.04
CA GLN A 233 -0.06 -17.23 0.98
C GLN A 233 -1.43 -16.59 0.70
N ALA A 234 -2.17 -17.08 -0.32
CA ALA A 234 -3.48 -16.55 -0.67
C ALA A 234 -4.49 -16.70 0.48
N LYS A 235 -4.46 -17.84 1.20
CA LYS A 235 -5.32 -18.06 2.37
C LYS A 235 -4.98 -17.12 3.51
N ALA A 236 -3.70 -16.94 3.82
CA ALA A 236 -3.26 -16.02 4.87
C ALA A 236 -3.60 -14.57 4.53
N LEU A 237 -3.33 -14.13 3.29
CA LEU A 237 -3.72 -12.80 2.80
C LEU A 237 -5.23 -12.57 2.94
N LYS A 238 -6.06 -13.51 2.48
CA LYS A 238 -7.52 -13.44 2.63
C LYS A 238 -7.94 -13.31 4.11
N SER A 239 -7.28 -14.03 5.01
CA SER A 239 -7.58 -13.97 6.44
C SER A 239 -7.27 -12.60 7.03
N TYR A 240 -6.11 -12.01 6.71
CA TYR A 240 -5.77 -10.66 7.17
C TYR A 240 -6.72 -9.60 6.58
N LEU A 241 -7.09 -9.71 5.30
CA LEU A 241 -8.07 -8.80 4.70
C LEU A 241 -9.43 -8.86 5.41
N ALA A 242 -9.90 -10.06 5.79
CA ALA A 242 -11.12 -10.22 6.57
C ALA A 242 -10.98 -9.69 8.02
N GLN A 243 -9.79 -9.74 8.61
CA GLN A 243 -9.52 -9.09 9.89
C GLN A 243 -9.60 -7.56 9.78
N PHE A 244 -9.11 -6.98 8.68
CA PHE A 244 -9.19 -5.55 8.43
C PHE A 244 -10.63 -5.10 8.24
N ASP A 245 -11.46 -5.89 7.54
CA ASP A 245 -12.90 -5.63 7.42
C ASP A 245 -13.59 -5.63 8.80
N ARG A 246 -13.30 -6.62 9.65
CA ARG A 246 -13.81 -6.66 11.03
C ARG A 246 -13.33 -5.46 11.87
N ALA A 247 -12.07 -5.06 11.72
CA ALA A 247 -11.52 -3.90 12.42
C ALA A 247 -12.20 -2.60 11.96
N GLN A 248 -12.43 -2.44 10.64
CA GLN A 248 -13.18 -1.33 10.08
C GLN A 248 -14.61 -1.26 10.65
N GLU A 249 -15.31 -2.40 10.68
CA GLU A 249 -16.68 -2.46 11.22
C GLU A 249 -16.73 -2.12 12.71
N ARG A 250 -15.80 -2.65 13.51
CA ARG A 250 -15.74 -2.41 14.96
C ARG A 250 -15.36 -0.97 15.28
N GLY A 251 -14.37 -0.43 14.59
CA GLY A 251 -13.82 0.90 14.86
C GLY A 251 -14.42 2.03 14.01
N SER A 252 -15.40 1.75 13.15
CA SER A 252 -16.00 2.71 12.20
C SER A 252 -14.97 3.46 11.35
N ALA A 253 -13.95 2.78 10.84
CA ALA A 253 -12.93 3.41 10.00
C ALA A 253 -13.51 3.94 8.67
N LYS A 254 -12.95 5.03 8.15
CA LYS A 254 -13.24 5.50 6.79
C LYS A 254 -12.95 4.41 5.75
N ALA A 255 -13.97 4.01 5.01
CA ALA A 255 -13.90 2.90 4.04
C ALA A 255 -12.84 3.11 2.95
N GLU A 256 -12.67 4.35 2.48
CA GLU A 256 -11.65 4.69 1.47
C GLU A 256 -10.23 4.46 1.98
N LEU A 257 -9.94 4.92 3.20
CA LEU A 257 -8.62 4.73 3.84
C LEU A 257 -8.34 3.23 4.09
N MET A 258 -9.35 2.48 4.53
CA MET A 258 -9.21 1.03 4.72
C MET A 258 -9.00 0.30 3.38
N THR A 259 -9.66 0.74 2.31
CA THR A 259 -9.45 0.17 0.97
C THR A 259 -8.00 0.37 0.52
N GLN A 260 -7.44 1.58 0.69
CA GLN A 260 -6.04 1.85 0.39
C GLN A 260 -5.07 1.02 1.24
N PHE A 261 -5.38 0.82 2.53
CA PHE A 261 -4.60 -0.05 3.39
C PHE A 261 -4.62 -1.51 2.93
N LYS A 262 -5.79 -2.03 2.51
CA LYS A 262 -5.94 -3.38 1.94
C LYS A 262 -5.19 -3.53 0.62
N ASP A 263 -5.26 -2.52 -0.25
CA ASP A 263 -4.54 -2.48 -1.53
C ASP A 263 -3.02 -2.55 -1.31
N ALA A 264 -2.48 -1.68 -0.45
CA ALA A 264 -1.05 -1.68 -0.11
C ALA A 264 -0.60 -2.99 0.54
N PHE A 265 -1.37 -3.51 1.50
CA PHE A 265 -1.05 -4.77 2.17
C PHE A 265 -1.01 -5.95 1.18
N SER A 266 -1.97 -5.98 0.25
CA SER A 266 -2.04 -7.02 -0.78
C SER A 266 -0.87 -6.90 -1.76
N ALA A 267 -0.55 -5.69 -2.21
CA ALA A 267 0.58 -5.46 -3.11
C ALA A 267 1.89 -5.93 -2.48
N LEU A 268 2.17 -5.56 -1.24
CA LEU A 268 3.43 -5.87 -0.55
C LEU A 268 3.61 -7.37 -0.25
N ASN A 269 2.50 -8.10 -0.10
CA ASN A 269 2.48 -9.55 0.12
C ASN A 269 2.20 -10.35 -1.16
N SER A 270 2.25 -9.74 -2.34
CA SER A 270 2.07 -10.42 -3.64
C SER A 270 3.41 -10.79 -4.28
N ASN A 271 3.46 -11.72 -5.24
CA ASN A 271 4.63 -11.95 -6.09
C ASN A 271 5.95 -12.10 -5.31
N TYR A 272 5.97 -12.87 -4.21
CA TYR A 272 7.22 -13.06 -3.48
C TYR A 272 8.32 -13.61 -4.42
N PRO A 273 9.58 -13.20 -4.22
CA PRO A 273 10.69 -13.78 -4.98
C PRO A 273 10.59 -15.30 -4.85
N GLN A 274 10.51 -15.99 -5.99
CA GLN A 274 10.63 -17.43 -5.99
C GLN A 274 12.03 -17.71 -5.45
N GLY A 275 12.10 -18.20 -4.21
CA GLY A 275 13.38 -18.41 -3.54
C GLY A 275 14.28 -19.24 -4.43
N ALA A 276 15.58 -18.91 -4.44
CA ALA A 276 16.59 -19.86 -4.90
C ALA A 276 16.29 -21.22 -4.28
N SER A 277 16.44 -22.31 -5.03
CA SER A 277 16.14 -23.68 -4.58
C SER A 277 16.80 -23.97 -3.24
N LEU A 278 16.08 -23.71 -2.15
CA LEU A 278 16.54 -24.00 -0.82
C LEU A 278 16.47 -25.53 -0.67
N PRO A 279 17.42 -26.15 0.08
CA PRO A 279 17.39 -27.59 0.30
C PRO A 279 16.02 -28.03 0.80
N GLU A 280 15.47 -29.08 0.21
CA GLU A 280 14.09 -29.56 0.46
C GLU A 280 13.80 -29.80 1.96
N ALA A 281 14.83 -30.19 2.72
CA ALA A 281 14.82 -30.37 4.18
C ALA A 281 14.53 -29.09 4.99
N LEU A 282 14.70 -27.90 4.41
CA LEU A 282 14.51 -26.59 5.04
C LEU A 282 13.27 -25.84 4.55
N THR A 283 12.66 -26.22 3.41
CA THR A 283 11.60 -25.42 2.76
C THR A 283 10.29 -26.14 2.50
N ARG A 284 10.24 -27.45 2.72
CA ARG A 284 9.05 -28.25 2.43
C ARG A 284 8.76 -29.28 3.50
N ASN A 285 9.05 -28.97 4.77
CA ASN A 285 8.47 -29.77 5.84
C ASN A 285 6.95 -29.53 5.85
N PRO A 286 6.11 -30.54 5.59
CA PRO A 286 4.66 -30.37 5.55
C PRO A 286 4.12 -29.79 6.86
N THR A 287 4.77 -30.09 7.99
CA THR A 287 4.44 -29.55 9.31
C THR A 287 4.59 -28.03 9.35
N ASP A 288 5.71 -27.49 8.85
CA ASP A 288 5.96 -26.05 8.81
C ASP A 288 4.95 -25.36 7.88
N GLN A 289 4.56 -26.01 6.78
CA GLN A 289 3.51 -25.50 5.87
C GLN A 289 2.11 -25.49 6.51
N GLY A 290 1.82 -26.43 7.41
CA GLY A 290 0.55 -26.46 8.14
C GLY A 290 0.48 -25.51 9.33
N LEU A 291 1.63 -25.17 9.93
CA LEU A 291 1.69 -24.42 11.19
C LEU A 291 2.21 -22.98 11.08
N LEU A 292 2.57 -22.53 9.88
CA LEU A 292 2.95 -21.14 9.60
C LEU A 292 1.94 -20.48 8.66
N THR A 293 1.88 -19.14 8.66
CA THR A 293 1.00 -18.41 7.74
C THR A 293 1.44 -18.53 6.29
N GLY A 294 2.75 -18.71 6.05
CA GLY A 294 3.36 -18.73 4.72
C GLY A 294 3.58 -17.35 4.11
N LEU A 295 3.23 -16.27 4.82
CA LEU A 295 3.61 -14.92 4.44
C LEU A 295 5.00 -14.57 4.97
N ALA A 296 5.65 -13.63 4.29
CA ALA A 296 6.79 -12.92 4.82
C ALA A 296 6.45 -12.23 6.16
N ASP A 297 7.48 -11.92 6.95
CA ASP A 297 7.29 -11.13 8.15
C ASP A 297 6.94 -9.69 7.79
N PHE A 298 6.09 -9.04 8.59
CA PHE A 298 5.60 -7.71 8.26
C PHE A 298 5.21 -6.89 9.49
N LYS A 299 5.11 -5.58 9.29
CA LYS A 299 4.43 -4.63 10.17
C LYS A 299 3.56 -3.72 9.33
N ALA A 300 2.33 -3.50 9.76
CA ALA A 300 1.41 -2.61 9.08
C ALA A 300 0.58 -1.83 10.10
N SER A 301 0.41 -0.53 9.85
CA SER A 301 -0.39 0.37 10.68
C SER A 301 -1.21 1.31 9.82
N ILE A 302 -2.43 1.59 10.25
CA ILE A 302 -3.33 2.59 9.66
C ILE A 302 -3.83 3.50 10.79
N LYS A 303 -3.82 4.81 10.54
CA LYS A 303 -4.31 5.83 11.47
C LYS A 303 -5.16 6.85 10.73
N GLN A 304 -6.39 7.02 11.16
CA GLN A 304 -7.29 8.04 10.62
C GLN A 304 -6.94 9.42 11.19
N ALA A 305 -7.17 10.47 10.39
CA ALA A 305 -7.17 11.84 10.90
C ALA A 305 -8.26 11.99 11.97
N VAL A 306 -7.88 12.61 13.10
CA VAL A 306 -8.78 12.85 14.23
C VAL A 306 -9.76 13.95 13.89
N ASP A 307 -11.04 13.73 14.16
CA ASP A 307 -12.10 14.72 13.99
C ASP A 307 -12.75 15.05 15.34
N SER A 308 -12.94 16.34 15.63
CA SER A 308 -13.60 16.83 16.84
C SER A 308 -14.95 17.41 16.45
N SER A 309 -15.88 16.53 16.09
CA SER A 309 -17.15 16.87 15.47
C SER A 309 -18.18 17.46 16.46
N ASN A 310 -17.97 17.34 17.77
CA ASN A 310 -18.91 17.82 18.79
C ASN A 310 -18.45 19.14 19.48
N PRO A 311 -19.06 20.30 19.16
CA PRO A 311 -18.70 21.57 19.80
C PRO A 311 -19.01 21.63 21.30
N MET A 312 -19.99 20.85 21.78
CA MET A 312 -20.35 20.82 23.20
C MET A 312 -19.42 19.93 24.03
N ARG A 313 -18.69 19.01 23.39
CA ARG A 313 -17.74 18.10 24.04
C ARG A 313 -16.48 17.91 23.19
N PRO A 314 -15.58 18.91 23.12
CA PRO A 314 -14.39 18.85 22.28
C PRO A 314 -13.39 17.73 22.63
N SER A 315 -13.51 17.13 23.82
CA SER A 315 -12.72 15.96 24.21
C SER A 315 -13.21 14.65 23.57
N GLU A 316 -14.45 14.62 23.06
CA GLU A 316 -15.00 13.48 22.33
C GLU A 316 -14.56 13.60 20.87
N VAL A 317 -13.61 12.76 20.46
CA VAL A 317 -13.07 12.77 19.10
C VAL A 317 -13.42 11.49 18.35
N ASP A 318 -13.59 11.61 17.04
CA ASP A 318 -13.67 10.49 16.11
C ASP A 318 -12.25 10.13 15.67
N SER A 319 -11.81 8.92 15.98
CA SER A 319 -10.46 8.43 15.71
C SER A 319 -10.46 6.92 15.42
N PHE A 320 -9.47 6.49 14.64
CA PHE A 320 -9.26 5.08 14.34
C PHE A 320 -7.77 4.82 14.19
N ALA A 321 -7.25 3.82 14.89
CA ALA A 321 -5.89 3.33 14.77
C ALA A 321 -5.88 1.80 14.83
N TYR A 322 -5.24 1.16 13.86
CA TYR A 322 -5.09 -0.29 13.82
C TYR A 322 -3.66 -0.66 13.46
N ASP A 323 -3.07 -1.53 14.27
CA ASP A 323 -1.74 -2.09 14.07
C ASP A 323 -1.85 -3.61 13.90
N VAL A 324 -1.04 -4.16 13.00
CA VAL A 324 -0.89 -5.60 12.82
C VAL A 324 0.55 -5.94 12.47
N SER A 325 1.06 -7.04 12.99
CA SER A 325 2.40 -7.51 12.68
C SER A 325 2.51 -9.02 12.71
N GLN A 326 3.49 -9.52 11.97
CA GLN A 326 3.94 -10.90 12.00
C GLN A 326 5.46 -10.93 12.08
N LYS A 327 6.00 -11.79 12.94
CA LYS A 327 7.44 -12.00 13.07
C LYS A 327 7.76 -13.47 13.28
N THR A 328 8.74 -13.97 12.54
CA THR A 328 9.22 -15.33 12.62
C THR A 328 10.66 -15.34 13.13
N ARG A 329 10.94 -16.27 14.05
CA ARG A 329 12.28 -16.50 14.60
C ARG A 329 12.62 -17.95 14.35
N VAL A 330 13.74 -18.16 13.65
CA VAL A 330 14.31 -19.49 13.45
C VAL A 330 15.60 -19.57 14.28
N GLY A 331 15.68 -20.57 15.15
CA GLY A 331 16.83 -20.85 16.00
C GLY A 331 17.26 -22.32 15.87
N GLY A 332 18.38 -22.67 16.49
CA GLY A 332 18.92 -24.03 16.45
C GLY A 332 20.36 -24.11 15.97
N LYS A 333 20.94 -25.31 16.06
CA LYS A 333 22.34 -25.57 15.65
C LYS A 333 22.45 -26.08 14.21
N SER A 334 21.38 -26.67 13.69
CA SER A 334 21.35 -27.32 12.39
C SER A 334 19.91 -27.31 11.83
N ALA A 335 19.74 -27.70 10.57
CA ALA A 335 18.41 -27.90 9.99
C ALA A 335 17.59 -29.00 10.70
N LEU A 336 18.28 -29.95 11.33
CA LEU A 336 17.70 -31.10 12.04
C LEU A 336 17.41 -30.77 13.51
N ASP A 337 18.15 -29.82 14.09
CA ASP A 337 18.01 -29.32 15.45
C ASP A 337 17.62 -27.85 15.42
N ARG A 338 16.36 -27.59 15.04
CA ARG A 338 15.84 -26.24 14.84
C ARG A 338 14.55 -25.97 15.62
N SER A 339 14.33 -24.70 15.94
CA SER A 339 13.07 -24.20 16.49
C SER A 339 12.54 -23.07 15.62
N VAL A 340 11.24 -23.05 15.35
CA VAL A 340 10.55 -22.00 14.61
C VAL A 340 9.45 -21.42 15.51
N ILE A 341 9.48 -20.12 15.74
CA ILE A 341 8.44 -19.39 16.47
C ILE A 341 7.91 -18.29 15.56
N GLN A 342 6.60 -18.31 15.28
CA GLN A 342 5.94 -17.26 14.51
C GLN A 342 4.88 -16.59 15.37
N ASP A 343 5.08 -15.31 15.63
CA ASP A 343 4.16 -14.46 16.39
C ASP A 343 3.38 -13.56 15.43
N GLN A 344 2.07 -13.49 15.63
CA GLN A 344 1.16 -12.54 14.98
C GLN A 344 0.49 -11.71 16.08
N GLN A 345 0.34 -10.41 15.86
CA GLN A 345 -0.28 -9.50 16.83
C GLN A 345 -1.13 -8.46 16.11
N SER A 346 -2.24 -8.06 16.73
CA SER A 346 -2.99 -6.87 16.32
C SER A 346 -3.53 -6.08 17.50
N SER A 347 -3.74 -4.78 17.27
CA SER A 347 -4.42 -3.88 18.19
C SER A 347 -5.31 -2.89 17.45
N LEU A 348 -6.51 -2.68 17.97
CA LEU A 348 -7.46 -1.66 17.51
C LEU A 348 -7.73 -0.69 18.65
N SER A 349 -7.58 0.61 18.39
CA SER A 349 -8.08 1.68 19.24
C SER A 349 -8.92 2.62 18.37
N ALA A 350 -10.17 2.85 18.75
CA ALA A 350 -11.07 3.71 18.00
C ALA A 350 -12.07 4.41 18.92
N SER A 351 -12.53 5.56 18.47
CA SER A 351 -13.61 6.31 19.10
C SER A 351 -14.47 6.94 18.02
N PHE A 352 -15.78 6.92 18.16
CA PHE A 352 -16.66 7.54 17.17
C PHE A 352 -18.06 7.88 17.70
N HIS A 353 -18.67 8.88 17.10
CA HIS A 353 -20.07 9.23 17.30
C HIS A 353 -21.00 8.45 16.38
N LYS A 354 -22.16 8.04 16.90
CA LYS A 354 -23.22 7.36 16.13
C LYS A 354 -24.59 7.91 16.51
N GLY A 355 -25.45 8.22 15.53
CA GLY A 355 -26.82 8.67 15.84
C GLY A 355 -27.66 7.59 16.54
N LEU A 356 -28.59 7.99 17.42
CA LEU A 356 -29.45 7.04 18.17
C LEU A 356 -30.35 6.18 17.27
N LYS A 357 -30.72 6.68 16.09
CA LYS A 357 -31.51 5.96 15.08
C LYS A 357 -30.67 5.04 14.17
N GLY A 358 -29.35 4.97 14.40
CA GLY A 358 -28.40 4.18 13.65
C GLY A 358 -28.07 4.72 12.25
N GLY A 359 -27.02 4.17 11.64
CA GLY A 359 -26.71 4.29 10.21
C GLY A 359 -25.94 5.55 9.76
N LYS A 360 -26.16 6.72 10.37
CA LYS A 360 -25.44 7.97 10.01
C LYS A 360 -24.76 8.60 11.22
N ALA A 361 -23.63 9.27 10.96
CA ALA A 361 -23.01 10.14 11.94
C ALA A 361 -24.00 11.26 12.33
N PRO A 362 -24.09 11.62 13.63
CA PRO A 362 -24.96 12.71 14.07
C PRO A 362 -24.42 14.06 13.60
N GLU A 363 -25.32 14.98 13.23
CA GLU A 363 -24.98 16.38 12.97
C GLU A 363 -24.97 17.13 14.31
N LEU A 364 -23.80 17.21 14.94
CA LEU A 364 -23.64 17.81 16.27
C LEU A 364 -23.37 19.31 16.18
N SER A 365 -24.03 20.09 17.03
CA SER A 365 -23.90 21.54 17.11
C SER A 365 -23.92 22.02 18.56
N GLY A 366 -23.83 23.34 18.79
CA GLY A 366 -24.00 23.94 20.11
C GLY A 366 -25.43 23.88 20.67
N ASP A 367 -26.44 23.48 19.88
CA ASP A 367 -27.82 23.32 20.35
C ASP A 367 -27.97 21.97 21.08
N PRO A 368 -28.43 21.94 22.34
CA PRO A 368 -28.80 20.71 23.04
C PRO A 368 -29.70 19.77 22.23
N ASN A 369 -30.59 20.27 21.37
CA ASN A 369 -31.46 19.46 20.53
C ASN A 369 -30.69 18.62 19.49
N SER A 370 -29.47 19.01 19.12
CA SER A 370 -28.61 18.24 18.23
C SER A 370 -27.85 17.11 18.95
N GLN A 371 -27.79 17.15 20.27
CA GLN A 371 -26.96 16.27 21.10
C GLN A 371 -27.68 14.96 21.46
N ASN A 372 -28.02 14.19 20.42
CA ASN A 372 -28.68 12.89 20.51
C ASN A 372 -27.85 11.82 19.80
N TYR A 373 -26.95 11.17 20.53
CA TYR A 373 -25.95 10.27 19.96
C TYR A 373 -25.42 9.25 20.96
N LEU A 374 -24.72 8.25 20.43
CA LEU A 374 -23.84 7.35 21.15
C LEU A 374 -22.41 7.80 20.91
N TYR A 375 -21.62 7.94 21.96
CA TYR A 375 -20.17 7.98 21.88
C TYR A 375 -19.63 6.60 22.19
N ILE A 376 -18.93 6.00 21.24
CA ILE A 376 -18.47 4.61 21.32
C ILE A 376 -16.94 4.61 21.28
N GLN A 377 -16.33 3.92 22.23
CA GLN A 377 -14.89 3.68 22.27
C GLN A 377 -14.61 2.18 22.21
N VAL A 378 -13.64 1.79 21.40
CA VAL A 378 -13.27 0.40 21.13
C VAL A 378 -11.79 0.21 21.39
N GLU A 379 -11.46 -0.81 22.17
CA GLU A 379 -10.10 -1.23 22.48
C GLU A 379 -10.01 -2.75 22.33
N ASP A 380 -9.29 -3.22 21.30
CA ASP A 380 -9.12 -4.65 21.05
C ASP A 380 -7.65 -5.01 20.91
N LYS A 381 -7.33 -6.24 21.30
CA LYS A 381 -6.00 -6.85 21.13
C LYS A 381 -6.14 -8.31 20.78
N ALA A 382 -5.28 -8.80 19.88
CA ALA A 382 -5.19 -10.21 19.57
C ALA A 382 -3.75 -10.67 19.38
N SER A 383 -3.48 -11.93 19.70
CA SER A 383 -2.20 -12.56 19.44
C SER A 383 -2.35 -14.02 19.02
N SER A 384 -1.42 -14.50 18.21
CA SER A 384 -1.25 -15.91 17.84
C SER A 384 0.23 -16.24 17.82
N SER A 385 0.65 -17.31 18.49
CA SER A 385 2.04 -17.76 18.53
C SER A 385 2.09 -19.24 18.18
N ALA A 386 2.73 -19.55 17.05
CA ALA A 386 3.01 -20.92 16.62
C ALA A 386 4.45 -21.28 16.99
N ASN A 387 4.63 -22.45 17.60
CA ASN A 387 5.93 -22.95 18.06
C ASN A 387 6.15 -24.37 17.53
N ILE A 388 7.24 -24.54 16.78
CA ILE A 388 7.65 -25.79 16.16
C ILE A 388 9.08 -26.10 16.59
N GLY A 389 9.35 -27.32 17.03
CA GLY A 389 10.67 -27.76 17.49
C GLY A 389 11.07 -29.08 16.87
N TYR A 390 12.34 -29.18 16.47
CA TYR A 390 12.95 -30.37 15.89
C TYR A 390 14.23 -30.75 16.64
N LYS A 391 14.44 -32.05 16.80
CA LYS A 391 15.68 -32.63 17.32
C LYS A 391 16.05 -33.86 16.49
N ASP A 392 17.27 -33.91 15.98
CA ASP A 392 17.73 -34.96 15.08
C ASP A 392 16.78 -35.17 13.87
N GLY A 393 16.10 -34.10 13.43
CA GLY A 393 15.10 -34.12 12.35
C GLY A 393 13.71 -34.60 12.75
N LEU A 394 13.52 -35.05 14.00
CA LEU A 394 12.23 -35.47 14.54
C LEU A 394 11.50 -34.28 15.14
N LEU A 395 10.19 -34.19 14.85
CA LEU A 395 9.32 -33.20 15.48
C LEU A 395 9.22 -33.49 16.98
N THR A 396 9.52 -32.50 17.81
CA THR A 396 9.50 -32.60 19.28
C THR A 396 8.52 -31.62 19.93
N ASN A 397 8.13 -30.57 19.21
CA ASN A 397 7.11 -29.63 19.63
C ASN A 397 6.34 -29.12 18.41
N ALA A 398 5.03 -28.98 18.56
CA ALA A 398 4.15 -28.35 17.57
C ALA A 398 2.93 -27.82 18.29
N SER A 399 2.88 -26.52 18.56
CA SER A 399 1.78 -25.92 19.30
C SER A 399 1.41 -24.54 18.77
N VAL A 400 0.16 -24.15 18.98
CA VAL A 400 -0.36 -22.81 18.69
C VAL A 400 -1.07 -22.29 19.93
N SER A 401 -0.72 -21.09 20.38
CA SER A 401 -1.41 -20.37 21.44
C SER A 401 -2.02 -19.09 20.89
N GLN A 402 -3.28 -18.81 21.19
CA GLN A 402 -3.98 -17.61 20.73
C GLN A 402 -4.72 -16.93 21.86
N THR A 403 -4.79 -15.60 21.79
CA THR A 403 -5.55 -14.77 22.72
C THR A 403 -6.29 -13.68 21.95
N ALA A 404 -7.51 -13.36 22.33
CA ALA A 404 -8.23 -12.20 21.84
C ALA A 404 -8.96 -11.51 23.00
N SER A 405 -8.91 -10.18 23.01
CA SER A 405 -9.60 -9.31 23.95
C SER A 405 -10.28 -8.20 23.16
N GLN A 406 -11.54 -7.92 23.49
CA GLN A 406 -12.33 -6.84 22.93
C GLN A 406 -13.02 -6.08 24.05
N ASN A 407 -12.96 -4.75 24.01
CA ASN A 407 -13.71 -3.90 24.93
C ASN A 407 -14.46 -2.83 24.15
N THR A 408 -15.71 -2.61 24.51
CA THR A 408 -16.53 -1.54 23.95
C THR A 408 -17.15 -0.74 25.09
N HIS A 409 -16.79 0.53 25.18
CA HIS A 409 -17.40 1.50 26.06
C HIS A 409 -18.40 2.34 25.25
N THR A 410 -19.61 2.53 25.74
CA THR A 410 -20.65 3.27 25.03
C THR A 410 -21.38 4.20 26.00
N GLN A 411 -21.39 5.48 25.66
CA GLN A 411 -22.09 6.53 26.39
C GLN A 411 -23.23 7.05 25.52
N GLN A 412 -24.45 7.01 26.03
CA GLN A 412 -25.63 7.51 25.33
C GLN A 412 -26.02 8.88 25.83
N TYR A 413 -26.13 9.82 24.90
CA TYR A 413 -26.57 11.18 25.17
C TYR A 413 -27.93 11.47 24.54
N VAL A 414 -28.81 12.09 25.33
CA VAL A 414 -30.10 12.63 24.88
C VAL A 414 -30.19 14.08 25.33
N MET A 415 -30.42 14.98 24.39
CA MET A 415 -30.41 16.42 24.61
C MET A 415 -29.17 16.93 25.38
N GLY A 416 -28.00 16.32 25.11
CA GLY A 416 -26.71 16.69 25.72
C GLY A 416 -26.45 16.11 27.11
N LYS A 417 -27.42 15.38 27.68
CA LYS A 417 -27.30 14.71 28.97
C LYS A 417 -26.96 13.25 28.77
N LEU A 418 -26.00 12.75 29.54
CA LEU A 418 -25.69 11.33 29.62
C LEU A 418 -26.90 10.63 30.26
N VAL A 419 -27.49 9.67 29.55
CA VAL A 419 -28.67 8.93 30.02
C VAL A 419 -28.40 7.45 30.21
N ASP A 420 -27.36 6.91 29.57
CA ASP A 420 -26.93 5.52 29.74
C ASP A 420 -25.42 5.38 29.47
N GLU A 421 -24.79 4.42 30.12
CA GLU A 421 -23.37 4.11 29.98
C GLU A 421 -23.15 2.62 30.15
N THR A 422 -22.46 2.00 29.19
CA THR A 422 -22.18 0.57 29.19
C THR A 422 -20.72 0.29 28.86
N ASN A 423 -20.19 -0.78 29.45
CA ASN A 423 -18.86 -1.30 29.13
C ASN A 423 -18.94 -2.81 28.95
N VAL A 424 -18.56 -3.31 27.78
CA VAL A 424 -18.72 -4.72 27.39
C VAL A 424 -17.35 -5.32 27.06
N PRO A 425 -16.66 -5.91 28.06
CA PRO A 425 -15.43 -6.67 27.83
C PRO A 425 -15.75 -8.10 27.35
N LYS A 426 -14.92 -8.63 26.45
CA LYS A 426 -14.92 -10.02 25.98
C LYS A 426 -13.49 -10.49 25.83
N GLU A 427 -13.18 -11.68 26.32
CA GLU A 427 -11.85 -12.28 26.20
C GLU A 427 -11.93 -13.79 25.99
N ALA A 428 -10.95 -14.34 25.29
CA ALA A 428 -10.77 -15.77 25.13
C ALA A 428 -9.30 -16.10 24.88
N ALA A 429 -8.88 -17.28 25.34
CA ALA A 429 -7.57 -17.84 25.08
C ALA A 429 -7.71 -19.33 24.74
N VAL A 430 -6.87 -19.81 23.83
CA VAL A 430 -6.83 -21.23 23.45
C VAL A 430 -5.40 -21.64 23.18
N GLN A 431 -5.05 -22.86 23.58
CA GLN A 431 -3.80 -23.51 23.25
C GLN A 431 -4.10 -24.85 22.61
N ARG A 432 -3.45 -25.12 21.48
CA ARG A 432 -3.62 -26.34 20.69
C ARG A 432 -2.26 -27.01 20.54
N ASP A 433 -2.20 -28.30 20.88
CA ASP A 433 -1.04 -29.16 20.65
C ASP A 433 -1.30 -30.03 19.41
N TYR A 434 -0.40 -29.95 18.44
CA TYR A 434 -0.47 -30.67 17.17
C TYR A 434 0.55 -31.80 17.08
N LEU A 435 1.42 -31.99 18.08
CA LEU A 435 2.51 -32.96 18.04
C LEU A 435 1.97 -34.38 17.80
N VAL A 436 0.99 -34.81 18.59
CA VAL A 436 0.41 -36.16 18.49
C VAL A 436 -0.30 -36.36 17.15
N LEU A 437 -1.03 -35.36 16.67
CA LEU A 437 -1.73 -35.40 15.38
C LEU A 437 -0.73 -35.56 14.22
N LEU A 438 0.34 -34.77 14.25
CA LEU A 438 1.38 -34.78 13.22
C LEU A 438 2.23 -36.04 13.28
N GLU A 439 2.56 -36.54 14.47
CA GLU A 439 3.25 -37.83 14.63
C GLU A 439 2.41 -39.00 14.10
N TYR A 440 1.10 -39.00 14.39
CA TYR A 440 0.18 -40.01 13.88
C TYR A 440 0.13 -39.97 12.35
N ALA A 441 -0.06 -38.78 11.77
CA ALA A 441 -0.09 -38.60 10.33
C ALA A 441 1.24 -39.00 9.66
N ALA A 442 2.38 -38.73 10.30
CA ALA A 442 3.71 -39.14 9.82
C ALA A 442 4.01 -40.65 9.98
N LYS A 443 3.39 -41.33 10.94
CA LYS A 443 3.52 -42.79 11.13
C LYS A 443 2.66 -43.56 10.14
N GLU A 444 1.44 -43.10 9.88
CA GLU A 444 0.54 -43.72 8.90
C GLU A 444 1.05 -43.54 7.47
N SER A 445 1.65 -42.40 7.13
CA SER A 445 2.27 -42.16 5.80
C SER A 445 3.52 -42.99 5.49
N LYS A 446 4.12 -43.64 6.50
CA LYS A 446 5.22 -44.59 6.31
C LYS A 446 4.74 -46.02 6.06
N LYS A 447 3.46 -46.32 6.32
CA LYS A 447 2.91 -47.68 6.31
C LYS A 447 2.15 -48.02 5.02
N SER A 448 1.59 -47.04 4.31
CA SER A 448 1.00 -47.25 2.98
C SER A 448 1.91 -46.65 1.90
N LYS A 449 1.64 -46.94 0.64
CA LYS A 449 2.36 -46.41 -0.53
C LYS A 449 1.39 -45.75 -1.53
N ASP A 450 0.18 -45.38 -1.11
CA ASP A 450 -0.98 -45.11 -1.98
C ASP A 450 -1.70 -43.77 -1.70
N ALA A 451 -2.38 -43.27 -2.74
CA ALA A 451 -3.06 -41.97 -2.87
C ALA A 451 -4.04 -41.55 -1.73
N LEU A 452 -4.47 -42.45 -0.85
CA LEU A 452 -5.22 -42.11 0.38
C LEU A 452 -4.35 -41.34 1.40
N GLU A 453 -3.03 -41.56 1.36
CA GLU A 453 -2.02 -40.92 2.22
C GLU A 453 -1.78 -39.46 1.84
N GLU A 454 -1.79 -39.18 0.53
CA GLU A 454 -1.74 -37.82 0.03
C GLU A 454 -3.05 -37.08 0.26
N SER A 455 -4.17 -37.76 0.55
CA SER A 455 -5.45 -37.11 0.89
C SER A 455 -5.48 -36.68 2.36
N THR A 456 -5.23 -37.58 3.31
CA THR A 456 -5.46 -37.30 4.74
C THR A 456 -4.53 -36.23 5.33
N LEU A 457 -3.23 -36.24 5.02
CA LEU A 457 -2.31 -35.18 5.47
C LEU A 457 -2.60 -33.86 4.73
N LYS A 458 -2.90 -33.92 3.43
CA LYS A 458 -3.24 -32.76 2.59
C LYS A 458 -4.57 -32.12 2.96
N ASP A 459 -5.49 -32.88 3.55
CA ASP A 459 -6.77 -32.39 4.07
C ASP A 459 -6.62 -31.83 5.50
N ALA A 460 -5.71 -32.39 6.30
CA ALA A 460 -5.43 -31.92 7.67
C ALA A 460 -4.64 -30.61 7.70
N LEU A 461 -3.61 -30.46 6.86
CA LEU A 461 -2.73 -29.28 6.84
C LEU A 461 -3.46 -27.94 6.60
N PRO A 462 -4.42 -27.83 5.67
CA PRO A 462 -5.22 -26.62 5.50
C PRO A 462 -6.02 -26.27 6.76
N ASN A 463 -6.59 -27.25 7.46
CA ASN A 463 -7.35 -27.03 8.69
C ASN A 463 -6.44 -26.57 9.84
N MET A 464 -5.22 -27.11 9.89
CA MET A 464 -4.18 -26.65 10.83
C MET A 464 -3.77 -25.20 10.55
N GLN A 465 -3.55 -24.84 9.28
CA GLN A 465 -3.18 -23.47 8.91
C GLN A 465 -4.25 -22.46 9.32
N ALA A 466 -5.54 -22.82 9.21
CA ALA A 466 -6.64 -21.96 9.66
C ALA A 466 -6.57 -21.67 11.17
N SER A 467 -6.09 -22.63 11.95
CA SER A 467 -5.97 -22.53 13.41
C SER A 467 -4.76 -21.71 13.88
N VAL A 468 -3.80 -21.46 12.98
CA VAL A 468 -2.60 -20.63 13.22
C VAL A 468 -2.89 -19.16 12.98
N LEU A 469 -3.74 -18.86 12.00
CA LEU A 469 -4.04 -17.49 11.59
C LEU A 469 -4.67 -16.71 12.75
N LEU A 470 -4.19 -15.47 12.95
CA LEU A 470 -4.67 -14.57 13.99
C LEU A 470 -6.20 -14.45 13.99
N GLN A 471 -6.83 -14.61 15.15
CA GLN A 471 -8.26 -14.38 15.36
C GLN A 471 -8.44 -13.21 16.31
N ASN A 472 -9.12 -12.16 15.83
CA ASN A 472 -9.40 -10.95 16.60
C ASN A 472 -10.78 -10.96 17.28
N ASP A 473 -11.57 -12.03 17.10
CA ASP A 473 -12.85 -12.23 17.79
C ASP A 473 -12.70 -13.33 18.85
N PRO A 474 -12.85 -13.00 20.15
CA PRO A 474 -12.84 -13.98 21.23
C PRO A 474 -13.80 -15.15 21.00
N SER A 475 -14.97 -14.90 20.40
CA SER A 475 -16.00 -15.90 20.16
C SER A 475 -15.56 -16.97 19.14
N ALA A 476 -14.60 -16.64 18.27
CA ALA A 476 -14.03 -17.56 17.29
C ALA A 476 -12.93 -18.47 17.89
N LEU A 477 -12.38 -18.13 19.07
CA LEU A 477 -11.36 -18.94 19.76
C LEU A 477 -11.96 -20.09 20.58
N VAL A 478 -13.21 -19.95 21.03
CA VAL A 478 -13.89 -20.90 21.93
C VAL A 478 -14.52 -22.09 21.18
N ARG A 479 -14.46 -22.09 19.83
CA ARG A 479 -15.04 -23.15 18.99
C ARG A 479 -14.08 -24.27 18.65
#